data_AF-A0A959FYJ6-F1
#
_entry.id   AF-A0A959FYJ6-F1
#
_cell.length_a   1.000
_cell.length_b   1.000
_cell.length_c   1.000
_cell.angle_alpha   90.00
_cell.angle_beta   90.00
_cell.angle_gamma   90.00
#
_symmetry.space_group_name_H-M   'P 1'
#
loop_
_entity.id
_entity.type
_entity.pdbx_description
1 polymer ?
#
loop_
_entity_poly.entity_id
_entity_poly.type
_entity_poly.pdbx_seq_one_letter_code
_entity_poly.pdbx_strand_id
1 'polypeptide(L)'
;MKNADLALRHQLIQAGELAKGYNEQMEKLHNENAASLDEIIDAIGYPTIGKVGKEAYEAAWLIIQHSIGQPAFMKKCRRLLEKAVQAEQASPIHLAYLADRIAVFEGKPQYYGTQFDWDETGQLSPNLLDDPAKVNQRRKSIGL
;
A
#
# COMPACT_ATOMS: atom_id res chain seq x y z
N MET A 1 -0.59 -10.59 12.72
CA MET A 1 -0.13 -9.60 11.73
C MET A 1 -0.78 -8.22 11.96
N LYS A 2 -1.94 -7.88 11.36
CA LYS A 2 -2.59 -6.53 11.48
C LYS A 2 -2.68 -5.98 12.90
N ASN A 3 -3.17 -6.76 13.86
CA ASN A 3 -3.36 -6.25 15.23
C ASN A 3 -2.04 -5.92 15.93
N ALA A 4 -0.98 -6.68 15.65
CA ALA A 4 0.36 -6.40 16.19
C ALA A 4 0.95 -5.12 15.58
N ASP A 5 0.78 -4.92 14.28
CA ASP A 5 1.16 -3.69 13.56
C ASP A 5 0.50 -2.46 14.18
N LEU A 6 -0.84 -2.48 14.30
CA LEU A 6 -1.59 -1.37 14.88
C LEU A 6 -1.25 -1.13 16.36
N ALA A 7 -1.04 -2.19 17.14
CA ALA A 7 -0.66 -2.08 18.54
C ALA A 7 0.72 -1.43 18.70
N LEU A 8 1.73 -1.91 17.97
CA LEU A 8 3.08 -1.33 18.00
C LEU A 8 3.05 0.12 17.52
N ARG A 9 2.30 0.42 16.45
CA ARG A 9 2.12 1.79 15.98
C ARG A 9 1.56 2.72 17.04
N HIS A 10 0.52 2.26 17.74
CA HIS A 10 -0.07 3.05 18.82
C HIS A 10 0.92 3.33 19.94
N GLN A 11 1.70 2.32 20.36
CA GLN A 11 2.74 2.47 21.37
C GLN A 11 3.83 3.47 20.96
N LEU A 12 4.34 3.36 19.73
CA LEU A 12 5.38 4.26 19.22
C LEU A 12 4.89 5.70 19.05
N ILE A 13 3.62 5.90 18.69
CA ILE A 13 2.99 7.23 18.68
C ILE A 13 2.99 7.83 20.07
N GLN A 14 2.55 7.07 21.09
CA GLN A 14 2.52 7.53 22.48
C GLN A 14 3.90 7.85 23.03
N ALA A 15 4.92 7.10 22.61
CA ALA A 15 6.31 7.33 22.97
C ALA A 15 6.98 8.47 22.18
N GLY A 16 6.35 9.01 21.14
CA GLY A 16 6.95 10.03 20.27
C GLY A 16 8.07 9.51 19.37
N GLU A 17 8.15 8.20 19.17
CA GLU A 17 9.26 7.52 18.48
C GLU A 17 9.07 7.40 16.96
N LEU A 18 7.97 7.94 16.42
CA LEU A 18 7.72 8.00 14.97
C LEU A 18 8.11 9.35 14.34
N ALA A 19 8.75 10.25 15.09
CA ALA A 19 9.09 11.58 14.61
C ALA A 19 10.31 11.63 13.68
N LYS A 20 11.14 10.58 13.65
CA LYS A 20 12.41 10.57 12.90
C LYS A 20 12.58 9.27 12.12
N GLY A 21 12.49 9.38 10.80
CA GLY A 21 12.73 8.26 9.89
C GLY A 21 11.78 7.08 10.13
N TYR A 22 12.19 5.92 9.67
CA TYR A 22 11.44 4.68 9.86
C TYR A 22 11.96 3.96 11.11
N ASN A 23 11.09 3.79 12.11
CA ASN A 23 11.45 3.13 13.36
C ASN A 23 11.83 1.64 13.12
N GLU A 24 12.98 1.22 13.65
CA GLU A 24 13.54 -0.12 13.42
C GLU A 24 12.63 -1.27 13.89
N GLN A 25 11.91 -1.11 15.01
CA GLN A 25 10.99 -2.13 15.50
C GLN A 25 9.78 -2.27 14.57
N MET A 26 9.30 -1.14 14.06
CA MET A 26 8.20 -1.11 13.11
C MET A 26 8.62 -1.69 11.75
N GLU A 27 9.81 -1.35 11.27
CA GLU A 27 10.38 -1.93 10.06
C GLU A 27 10.50 -3.44 10.16
N LYS A 28 11.07 -3.95 11.26
CA LYS A 28 11.19 -5.38 11.53
C LYS A 28 9.83 -6.07 11.50
N LEU A 29 8.83 -5.51 12.21
CA LEU A 29 7.49 -6.09 12.25
C LEU A 29 6.80 -6.05 10.88
N HIS A 30 6.94 -4.98 10.12
CA HIS A 30 6.36 -4.89 8.77
C HIS A 30 6.99 -5.92 7.82
N ASN A 31 8.30 -6.13 7.91
CA ASN A 31 9.01 -7.15 7.12
C ASN A 31 8.58 -8.58 7.50
N GLU A 32 8.40 -8.88 8.79
CA GLU A 32 7.88 -10.18 9.26
C GLU A 32 6.44 -10.43 8.80
N ASN A 33 5.59 -9.39 8.87
CA ASN A 33 4.21 -9.46 8.36
C ASN A 33 4.18 -9.66 6.84
N ALA A 34 5.07 -8.99 6.09
CA ALA A 34 5.19 -9.14 4.65
C ALA A 34 5.58 -10.57 4.27
N ALA A 35 6.59 -11.14 4.92
CA ALA A 35 7.02 -12.53 4.69
C ALA A 35 5.89 -13.53 4.96
N SER A 36 5.21 -13.39 6.11
CA SER A 36 4.08 -14.26 6.48
C SER A 36 2.91 -14.14 5.49
N LEU A 37 2.61 -12.93 5.02
CA LEU A 37 1.55 -12.71 4.04
C LEU A 37 1.97 -13.23 2.64
N ASP A 38 3.25 -13.17 2.29
CA ASP A 38 3.74 -13.68 1.01
C ASP A 38 3.55 -15.19 0.89
N GLU A 39 3.82 -15.94 1.96
CA GLU A 39 3.55 -17.39 2.02
C GLU A 39 2.06 -17.70 1.82
N ILE A 40 1.17 -16.92 2.45
CA ILE A 40 -0.28 -17.06 2.27
C ILE A 40 -0.66 -16.76 0.81
N ILE A 41 -0.12 -15.69 0.24
CA ILE A 41 -0.38 -15.28 -1.14
C ILE A 41 0.13 -16.33 -2.14
N ASP A 42 1.24 -17.01 -1.86
CA ASP A 42 1.72 -18.11 -2.68
C ASP A 42 0.78 -19.31 -2.66
N ALA A 43 0.11 -19.56 -1.53
CA ALA A 43 -0.85 -20.64 -1.42
C ALA A 43 -2.21 -20.33 -2.08
N ILE A 44 -2.71 -19.09 -1.95
CA ILE A 44 -4.11 -18.76 -2.33
C ILE A 44 -4.25 -17.67 -3.40
N GLY A 45 -3.15 -17.09 -3.87
CA GLY A 45 -3.15 -15.86 -4.67
C GLY A 45 -3.57 -14.63 -3.86
N TYR A 46 -4.03 -13.57 -4.54
CA TYR A 46 -4.52 -12.37 -3.82
C TYR A 46 -5.66 -12.75 -2.86
N PRO A 47 -5.62 -12.31 -1.59
CA PRO A 47 -6.58 -12.70 -0.56
C PRO A 47 -7.86 -11.88 -0.69
N THR A 48 -8.62 -12.11 -1.76
CA THR A 48 -9.91 -11.46 -2.05
C THR A 48 -10.94 -11.77 -0.96
N ILE A 49 -11.95 -10.91 -0.79
CA ILE A 49 -13.03 -11.10 0.19
C ILE A 49 -13.66 -12.50 0.10
N GLY A 50 -13.91 -13.01 -1.12
CA GLY A 50 -14.51 -14.34 -1.31
C GLY A 50 -13.64 -15.51 -0.85
N LYS A 51 -12.33 -15.32 -0.65
CA LYS A 51 -11.40 -16.39 -0.20
C LYS A 51 -11.21 -16.38 1.32
N VAL A 52 -11.12 -15.19 1.91
CA VAL A 52 -10.65 -15.02 3.29
C VAL A 52 -11.62 -14.23 4.19
N GLY A 53 -12.72 -13.73 3.63
CA GLY A 53 -13.63 -12.82 4.31
C GLY A 53 -13.12 -11.37 4.34
N LYS A 54 -14.03 -10.44 4.69
CA LYS A 54 -13.76 -8.99 4.65
C LYS A 54 -12.63 -8.59 5.59
N GLU A 55 -12.60 -9.11 6.81
CA GLU A 55 -11.60 -8.71 7.81
C GLU A 55 -10.17 -9.05 7.38
N ALA A 56 -9.96 -10.27 6.87
CA ALA A 56 -8.65 -10.72 6.42
C ALA A 56 -8.22 -10.01 5.12
N TYR A 57 -9.16 -9.70 4.23
CA TYR A 57 -8.90 -8.87 3.05
C TYR A 57 -8.37 -7.48 3.44
N GLU A 58 -9.02 -6.80 4.38
CA GLU A 58 -8.58 -5.48 4.86
C GLU A 58 -7.24 -5.58 5.62
N ALA A 59 -7.02 -6.65 6.37
CA ALA A 59 -5.75 -6.92 7.04
C ALA A 59 -4.60 -7.11 6.05
N ALA A 60 -4.82 -7.89 4.99
CA ALA A 60 -3.83 -8.10 3.95
C ALA A 60 -3.50 -6.79 3.22
N TRP A 61 -4.52 -5.98 2.91
CA TRP A 61 -4.33 -4.66 2.32
C TRP A 61 -3.46 -3.73 3.19
N LEU A 62 -3.72 -3.66 4.49
CA LEU A 62 -2.90 -2.86 5.41
C LEU A 62 -1.43 -3.30 5.38
N ILE A 63 -1.19 -4.61 5.52
CA ILE A 63 0.16 -5.18 5.54
C ILE A 63 0.90 -4.87 4.23
N ILE A 64 0.26 -5.04 3.07
CA ILE A 64 0.85 -4.73 1.76
C ILE A 64 1.27 -3.26 1.67
N GLN A 65 0.43 -2.32 2.13
CA GLN A 65 0.76 -0.89 2.10
C GLN A 65 1.94 -0.51 3.02
N HIS A 66 2.09 -1.24 4.12
CA HIS A 66 3.14 -1.04 5.12
C HIS A 66 4.47 -1.72 4.76
N SER A 67 4.48 -2.60 3.75
CA SER A 67 5.64 -3.40 3.32
C SER A 67 6.66 -2.61 2.48
N ILE A 68 6.91 -1.34 2.82
CA ILE A 68 7.77 -0.43 2.03
C ILE A 68 9.24 -0.90 1.97
N GLY A 69 9.69 -1.66 2.96
CA GLY A 69 10.99 -2.34 2.97
C GLY A 69 11.06 -3.58 2.07
N GLN A 70 9.95 -3.99 1.44
CA GLN A 70 9.86 -5.17 0.58
C GLN A 70 9.34 -4.82 -0.84
N PRO A 71 10.11 -4.09 -1.68
CA PRO A 71 9.63 -3.64 -2.99
C PRO A 71 9.22 -4.76 -3.95
N ALA A 72 9.91 -5.90 -3.90
CA ALA A 72 9.58 -7.06 -4.73
C ALA A 72 8.19 -7.65 -4.38
N PHE A 73 7.91 -7.77 -3.09
CA PHE A 73 6.63 -8.21 -2.55
C PHE A 73 5.50 -7.24 -2.93
N MET A 74 5.68 -5.94 -2.74
CA MET A 74 4.68 -4.94 -3.13
C MET A 74 4.35 -5.02 -4.62
N LYS A 75 5.35 -5.18 -5.49
CA LYS A 75 5.14 -5.33 -6.94
C LYS A 75 4.42 -6.64 -7.29
N LYS A 76 4.73 -7.75 -6.61
CA LYS A 76 3.99 -9.02 -6.73
C LYS A 76 2.53 -8.82 -6.38
N CYS A 77 2.25 -8.23 -5.22
CA CYS A 77 0.90 -7.91 -4.77
C CYS A 77 0.16 -6.99 -5.72
N ARG A 78 0.81 -5.95 -6.27
CA ARG A 78 0.21 -5.05 -7.28
C ARG A 78 -0.28 -5.81 -8.51
N ARG A 79 0.53 -6.71 -9.07
CA ARG A 79 0.14 -7.52 -10.25
C ARG A 79 -1.03 -8.45 -9.95
N LEU A 80 -1.07 -9.02 -8.75
CA LEU A 80 -2.18 -9.90 -8.33
C LEU A 80 -3.45 -9.11 -8.05
N LEU A 81 -3.33 -7.94 -7.41
CA LEU A 81 -4.42 -7.01 -7.16
C LEU A 81 -5.01 -6.48 -8.47
N GLU A 82 -4.19 -6.15 -9.45
CA GLU A 82 -4.64 -5.72 -10.79
C GLU A 82 -5.55 -6.79 -11.44
N LYS A 83 -5.15 -8.05 -11.40
CA LYS A 83 -5.99 -9.17 -11.87
C LYS A 83 -7.29 -9.30 -11.07
N ALA A 84 -7.22 -9.14 -9.74
CA ALA A 84 -8.39 -9.22 -8.88
C ALA A 84 -9.38 -8.06 -9.11
N VAL A 85 -8.88 -6.85 -9.41
CA VAL A 85 -9.71 -5.70 -9.77
C VAL A 85 -10.37 -5.92 -11.13
N GLN A 86 -9.64 -6.41 -12.13
CA GLN A 86 -10.20 -6.76 -13.45
C GLN A 86 -11.30 -7.82 -13.35
N ALA A 87 -11.20 -8.72 -12.36
CA ALA A 87 -12.22 -9.72 -12.06
C ALA A 87 -13.34 -9.22 -11.12
N GLU A 88 -13.36 -7.93 -10.76
CA GLU A 88 -14.32 -7.33 -9.82
C GLU A 88 -14.30 -7.96 -8.41
N GLN A 89 -13.15 -8.49 -7.99
CA GLN A 89 -12.96 -9.20 -6.70
C GLN A 89 -12.12 -8.40 -5.69
N ALA A 90 -11.66 -7.21 -6.06
CA ALA A 90 -10.87 -6.34 -5.19
C ALA A 90 -11.12 -4.85 -5.51
N SER A 91 -10.73 -3.98 -4.58
CA SER A 91 -10.97 -2.54 -4.70
C SER A 91 -10.04 -1.86 -5.73
N PRO A 92 -10.58 -1.15 -6.73
CA PRO A 92 -9.77 -0.35 -7.66
C PRO A 92 -9.03 0.80 -6.97
N ILE A 93 -9.55 1.32 -5.86
CA ILE A 93 -8.86 2.33 -5.03
C ILE A 93 -7.55 1.75 -4.48
N HIS A 94 -7.56 0.51 -4.01
CA HIS A 94 -6.36 -0.14 -3.50
C HIS A 94 -5.30 -0.30 -4.60
N LEU A 95 -5.73 -0.61 -5.83
CA LEU A 95 -4.82 -0.71 -6.97
C LEU A 95 -4.16 0.64 -7.29
N ALA A 96 -4.96 1.71 -7.39
CA ALA A 96 -4.44 3.06 -7.63
C ALA A 96 -3.43 3.46 -6.55
N TYR A 97 -3.78 3.23 -5.28
CA TYR A 97 -2.96 3.62 -4.15
C TYR A 97 -1.63 2.87 -4.09
N LEU A 98 -1.65 1.55 -4.31
CA LEU A 98 -0.44 0.73 -4.30
C LEU A 98 0.46 1.02 -5.50
N ALA A 99 -0.11 1.26 -6.67
CA ALA A 99 0.64 1.62 -7.87
C ALA A 99 1.43 2.91 -7.66
N ASP A 100 0.77 3.95 -7.17
CA ASP A 100 1.40 5.25 -6.92
C ASP A 100 2.38 5.19 -5.75
N ARG A 101 2.07 4.44 -4.69
CA ARG A 101 3.01 4.20 -3.58
C ARG A 101 4.32 3.61 -4.07
N ILE A 102 4.25 2.55 -4.89
CA ILE A 102 5.44 1.94 -5.50
C ILE A 102 6.18 2.95 -6.36
N ALA A 103 5.48 3.73 -7.20
CA ALA A 103 6.11 4.73 -8.06
C ALA A 103 6.90 5.77 -7.23
N VAL A 104 6.30 6.33 -6.19
CA VAL A 104 6.94 7.32 -5.31
C VAL A 104 8.19 6.74 -4.63
N PHE A 105 8.12 5.53 -4.06
CA PHE A 105 9.28 4.89 -3.44
C PHE A 105 10.40 4.53 -4.45
N GLU A 106 10.06 4.40 -5.73
CA GLU A 106 11.04 4.22 -6.81
C GLU A 106 11.57 5.54 -7.39
N GLY A 107 11.18 6.70 -6.83
CA GLY A 107 11.52 8.02 -7.37
C GLY A 107 10.88 8.29 -8.74
N LYS A 108 9.79 7.59 -9.06
CA LYS A 108 9.06 7.72 -10.33
C LYS A 108 7.80 8.56 -10.14
N PRO A 109 7.36 9.25 -11.20
CA PRO A 109 6.09 9.95 -11.16
C PRO A 109 4.92 8.98 -10.92
N GLN A 110 3.97 9.40 -10.09
CA GLN A 110 2.75 8.66 -9.81
C GLN A 110 1.69 8.87 -10.91
N TYR A 111 0.80 7.88 -11.09
CA TYR A 111 -0.14 7.80 -12.22
C TYR A 111 -1.55 8.24 -11.85
N TYR A 112 -1.98 7.93 -10.63
CA TYR A 112 -3.33 8.19 -10.13
C TYR A 112 -3.39 9.35 -9.14
N GLY A 113 -2.24 9.93 -8.74
CA GLY A 113 -2.15 11.06 -7.83
C GLY A 113 -2.65 10.78 -6.42
N THR A 114 -2.34 9.62 -5.84
CA THR A 114 -2.83 9.25 -4.49
C THR A 114 -1.86 9.57 -3.36
N GLN A 115 -0.57 9.76 -3.65
CA GLN A 115 0.47 10.03 -2.65
C GLN A 115 0.72 11.53 -2.55
N PHE A 116 0.69 12.04 -1.33
CA PHE A 116 0.88 13.45 -1.00
C PHE A 116 2.02 13.58 0.00
N ASP A 117 2.73 14.69 -0.08
CA ASP A 117 3.72 15.10 0.89
C ASP A 117 3.71 16.63 1.04
N TRP A 118 4.41 17.14 2.04
CA TRP A 118 4.62 18.56 2.22
C TRP A 118 5.63 19.07 1.19
N ASP A 119 5.26 20.10 0.43
CA ASP A 119 6.19 20.76 -0.49
C ASP A 119 7.16 21.70 0.25
N GLU A 120 8.06 22.33 -0.51
CA GLU A 120 9.05 23.29 0.00
C GLU A 120 8.41 24.51 0.69
N THR A 121 7.13 24.78 0.44
CA THR A 121 6.36 25.87 1.05
C THR A 121 5.58 25.43 2.29
N GLY A 122 5.67 24.15 2.67
CA GLY A 122 4.92 23.57 3.78
C GLY A 122 3.44 23.33 3.45
N GLN A 123 3.08 23.27 2.16
CA GLN A 123 1.72 22.92 1.73
C GLN A 123 1.64 21.43 1.38
N LEU A 124 0.55 20.78 1.79
CA LEU A 124 0.28 19.40 1.41
C LEU A 124 -0.06 19.34 -0.09
N SER A 125 0.81 18.73 -0.87
CA SER A 125 0.72 18.66 -2.34
C SER A 125 0.92 17.24 -2.83
N PRO A 126 0.40 16.87 -4.01
CA PRO A 126 0.68 15.55 -4.57
C PRO A 126 2.16 15.43 -4.94
N ASN A 127 2.74 14.25 -4.73
CA ASN A 127 4.04 13.91 -5.31
C ASN A 127 4.00 14.00 -6.84
N LEU A 128 5.18 14.08 -7.47
CA LEU A 128 5.35 14.25 -8.91
C LEU A 128 4.40 13.35 -9.73
N LEU A 129 3.57 13.98 -10.57
CA LEU A 129 2.67 13.29 -11.50
C LEU A 129 3.36 13.12 -12.84
N ASP A 130 3.13 12.01 -13.53
CA ASP A 130 3.62 11.84 -14.90
C ASP A 130 2.91 12.79 -15.88
N ASP A 131 1.58 12.91 -15.74
CA ASP A 131 0.70 13.72 -16.57
C ASP A 131 -0.59 14.05 -15.77
N PRO A 132 -0.67 15.25 -15.16
CA PRO A 132 -1.81 15.68 -14.37
C PRO A 132 -3.15 15.64 -15.13
N ALA A 133 -3.14 15.87 -16.44
CA ALA A 133 -4.36 15.88 -17.25
C ALA A 133 -4.95 14.48 -17.44
N LYS A 134 -4.14 13.42 -17.33
CA LYS A 134 -4.58 12.03 -17.53
C LYS A 134 -5.06 11.33 -16.25
N VAL A 135 -4.86 11.94 -15.08
CA VAL A 135 -5.21 11.34 -13.78
C VAL A 135 -6.68 10.89 -13.75
N ASN A 136 -7.60 11.79 -14.07
CA ASN A 136 -9.04 11.47 -14.04
C ASN A 136 -9.43 10.44 -15.11
N GLN A 137 -8.80 10.48 -16.28
CA GLN A 137 -9.02 9.47 -17.31
C GLN A 137 -8.62 8.07 -16.83
N ARG A 138 -7.47 7.94 -16.15
CA ARG A 138 -6.99 6.67 -15.62
C ARG A 138 -7.84 6.16 -14.46
N ARG A 139 -8.22 7.04 -13.54
CA ARG A 139 -9.17 6.71 -12.45
C ARG A 139 -10.46 6.13 -13.03
N LYS A 140 -11.04 6.80 -14.02
CA LYS A 140 -12.23 6.31 -14.73
C LYS A 140 -12.03 4.94 -15.38
N SER A 141 -10.85 4.67 -15.95
CA SER A 141 -10.55 3.39 -16.62
C SER A 141 -10.55 2.18 -15.68
N ILE A 142 -10.38 2.39 -14.37
CA ILE A 142 -10.44 1.36 -13.34
C ILE A 142 -11.73 1.44 -12.49
N GLY A 143 -12.70 2.26 -12.90
CA GLY A 143 -13.99 2.38 -12.21
C GLY A 143 -14.03 3.35 -11.02
N LEU A 144 -13.11 4.32 -10.97
CA LEU A 144 -13.11 5.42 -9.99
C LEU A 144 -13.64 6.74 -10.57
#